data_AF-A0A3S1A2W9-F1
#
_entry.id   AF-A0A3S1A2W9-F1
#
_cell.length_a   1.000
_cell.length_b   1.000
_cell.length_c   1.000
_cell.angle_alpha   90.00
_cell.angle_beta   90.00
_cell.angle_gamma   90.00
#
_symmetry.space_group_name_H-M   'P 1'
#
loop_
_entity.id
_entity.type
_entity.pdbx_description
1 polymer ?
#
loop_
_entity_poly.entity_id
_entity_poly.type
_entity_poly.pdbx_seq_one_letter_code
_entity_poly.pdbx_strand_id
1 'polypeptide(L)'
;MSNYSSRRITISYFAAIEACRIAGLPLDIPPQALAGAVEKLIFQFESDKQSSNQPKVEPPKTQTVEANKNALAAMVKGYSRF
;
A
#
# COMPACT_ATOMS: atom_id res chain seq x y z
N MET A 1 -16.58 9.73 11.22
CA MET A 1 -15.26 10.32 10.94
C MET A 1 -14.21 9.50 11.66
N SER A 2 -13.25 8.93 10.94
CA SER A 2 -12.09 8.28 11.54
C SER A 2 -11.34 9.30 12.40
N ASN A 3 -11.12 8.99 13.67
CA ASN A 3 -10.39 9.85 14.59
C ASN A 3 -8.93 9.93 14.14
N TYR A 4 -8.57 10.98 13.40
CA TYR A 4 -7.18 11.25 13.05
C TYR A 4 -6.43 11.65 14.33
N SER A 5 -5.69 10.72 14.93
CA SER A 5 -4.87 10.98 16.11
C SER A 5 -3.46 11.31 15.69
N SER A 6 -3.07 12.57 15.85
CA SER A 6 -1.67 12.99 15.72
C SER A 6 -1.00 12.97 17.10
N ARG A 7 0.16 12.33 17.20
CA ARG A 7 0.95 12.26 18.44
C ARG A 7 2.39 12.65 18.14
N ARG A 8 2.99 13.43 19.05
CA ARG A 8 4.43 13.69 19.04
C ARG A 8 5.12 12.56 19.80
N ILE A 9 6.21 12.06 19.23
CA ILE A 9 7.01 10.97 19.80
C ILE A 9 8.44 11.46 19.91
N THR A 10 9.03 11.24 21.09
CA THR A 10 10.46 11.47 21.32
C THR A 10 11.15 10.13 21.28
N ILE A 11 12.20 10.02 20.48
CA ILE A 11 13.03 8.82 20.39
C ILE A 11 14.45 9.14 20.87
N SER A 12 15.10 8.15 21.47
CA SER A 12 16.51 8.29 21.83
C SER A 12 17.38 8.33 20.57
N TYR A 13 18.59 8.87 20.71
CA TYR A 13 19.56 8.90 19.62
C TYR A 13 19.84 7.49 19.07
N PHE A 14 20.00 6.48 19.93
CA PHE A 14 20.22 5.10 19.50
C PHE A 14 19.04 4.53 18.70
N ALA A 15 17.80 4.86 19.09
CA ALA A 15 16.62 4.44 18.32
C ALA A 15 16.58 5.09 16.92
N ALA A 16 17.04 6.35 16.80
CA ALA A 16 17.17 7.00 15.50
C ALA A 16 18.23 6.32 14.61
N ILE A 17 19.37 5.92 15.18
CA ILE A 17 20.41 5.14 14.46
C ILE A 17 19.81 3.85 13.91
N GLU A 18 19.11 3.09 14.75
CA GLU A 18 18.50 1.82 14.34
C GLU A 18 17.42 2.05 13.27
N ALA A 19 16.58 3.07 13.43
CA ALA A 19 15.57 3.41 12.44
C ALA A 19 16.19 3.72 11.06
N CYS A 20 17.29 4.48 11.02
CA CYS A 20 18.04 4.71 9.79
C CYS A 20 18.60 3.41 9.21
N ARG A 21 19.19 2.54 10.05
CA ARG A 21 19.74 1.26 9.61
C ARG A 21 18.67 0.35 8.99
N ILE A 22 17.52 0.22 9.64
CA ILE A 22 16.39 -0.61 9.17
C ILE A 22 15.84 -0.05 7.85
N ALA A 23 15.76 1.28 7.73
CA ALA A 23 15.27 1.94 6.52
C ALA A 23 16.32 2.03 5.39
N GLY A 24 17.56 1.58 5.61
CA GLY A 24 18.65 1.70 4.64
C GLY A 24 19.09 3.14 4.36
N LEU A 25 18.88 4.04 5.33
CA LEU A 25 19.21 5.46 5.22
C LEU A 25 20.55 5.79 5.89
N PRO A 26 21.27 6.81 5.38
CA PRO A 26 22.45 7.32 6.07
C PRO A 26 22.07 7.96 7.43
N LEU A 27 23.07 8.10 8.30
CA LEU A 27 22.89 8.72 9.62
C LEU A 27 22.72 10.24 9.54
N ASP A 28 23.36 10.86 8.55
CA ASP A 28 23.31 12.30 8.30
C ASP A 28 22.15 12.63 7.35
N ILE A 29 20.93 12.40 7.82
CA ILE A 29 19.70 12.70 7.07
C ILE A 29 18.93 13.87 7.67
N PRO A 30 18.16 14.61 6.85
CA PRO A 30 17.24 15.61 7.35
C PRO A 30 16.24 15.00 8.36
N PRO A 31 15.86 15.73 9.43
CA PRO A 31 14.90 15.25 10.42
C PRO A 31 13.56 14.79 9.82
N GLN A 32 13.14 15.38 8.70
CA GLN A 32 11.91 15.01 7.99
C GLN A 32 12.01 13.61 7.38
N ALA A 33 13.18 13.23 6.84
CA ALA A 33 13.40 11.90 6.29
C ALA A 33 13.42 10.85 7.40
N LEU A 34 14.03 11.17 8.55
CA LEU A 34 13.98 10.33 9.74
C LEU A 34 12.55 10.14 10.24
N ALA A 35 11.76 11.23 10.31
CA ALA A 35 10.37 11.17 10.73
C ALA A 35 9.54 10.25 9.83
N GLY A 36 9.71 10.35 8.51
CA GLY A 36 9.02 9.47 7.55
C GLY A 36 9.45 8.00 7.68
N ALA A 37 10.72 7.72 7.97
CA ALA A 37 11.20 6.37 8.22
C ALA A 37 10.56 5.78 9.49
N VAL A 38 10.50 6.55 10.58
CA VAL A 38 9.86 6.15 11.83
C VAL A 38 8.36 5.92 11.64
N GLU A 39 7.68 6.80 10.90
CA GLU A 39 6.26 6.66 10.57
C GLU A 39 5.97 5.36 9.80
N LYS A 40 6.80 5.04 8.79
CA LYS A 40 6.70 3.77 8.06
C LYS A 40 6.87 2.56 8.97
N LEU A 41 7.78 2.62 9.95
CA LEU A 41 7.98 1.54 10.91
C LEU A 41 6.73 1.37 11.80
N ILE A 42 6.19 2.46 12.34
CA ILE A 42 4.97 2.42 13.16
C ILE A 42 3.83 1.75 12.41
N PHE A 43 3.58 2.16 11.16
CA PHE A 43 2.50 1.58 10.36
C PHE A 43 2.72 0.11 10.01
N GLN A 44 3.97 -0.32 9.73
CA GLN A 44 4.26 -1.73 9.50
C GLN A 44 3.94 -2.58 10.74
N PHE A 45 4.44 -2.17 11.91
CA PHE A 45 4.18 -2.90 13.16
C PHE A 45 2.72 -2.87 13.61
N GLU A 46 1.98 -1.79 13.35
CA GLU A 46 0.53 -1.74 13.61
C GLU A 46 -0.25 -2.62 12.63
N SER A 47 0.13 -2.64 11.35
CA SER A 47 -0.50 -3.48 10.33
C SER A 47 -0.33 -4.97 10.63
N ASP A 48 0.87 -5.38 11.07
CA ASP A 48 1.14 -6.75 11.47
C ASP A 48 0.25 -7.18 12.65
N LYS A 49 -0.01 -6.29 13.60
CA LYS A 49 -0.92 -6.53 14.74
C LYS A 49 -2.40 -6.56 14.34
N GLN A 50 -2.78 -5.87 13.27
CA GLN A 50 -4.17 -5.81 12.80
C GLN A 50 -4.55 -7.00 11.88
N SER A 51 -3.58 -7.71 11.32
CA SER A 51 -3.79 -8.85 10.43
C SER A 51 -4.52 -10.06 11.06
N SER A 52 -4.65 -10.10 12.40
CA SER A 52 -5.36 -11.17 13.11
C SER A 52 -6.90 -11.02 13.13
N ASN A 53 -7.47 -9.86 12.76
CA ASN A 53 -8.90 -9.58 12.96
C ASN A 53 -9.66 -9.13 11.69
N GLN A 54 -9.08 -9.27 10.49
CA GLN A 54 -9.88 -9.08 9.28
C GLN A 54 -10.75 -10.33 9.03
N PRO A 55 -12.09 -10.18 8.88
CA PRO A 55 -12.91 -11.25 8.37
C PRO A 55 -12.40 -11.60 6.97
N LYS A 56 -12.11 -12.88 6.77
CA LYS A 56 -11.70 -13.48 5.50
C LYS A 56 -12.75 -13.13 4.43
N VAL A 57 -12.52 -12.07 3.67
CA VAL A 57 -13.31 -11.77 2.48
C VAL A 57 -12.93 -12.83 1.46
N GLU A 58 -13.85 -13.76 1.20
CA GLU A 58 -13.73 -14.68 0.08
C GLU A 58 -13.44 -13.89 -1.21
N PRO A 59 -12.52 -14.35 -2.06
CA PRO A 59 -12.31 -13.71 -3.34
C PRO A 59 -13.65 -13.74 -4.11
N PRO A 60 -14.09 -12.62 -4.71
CA PRO A 60 -15.26 -12.64 -5.56
C PRO A 60 -15.01 -13.67 -6.66
N LYS A 61 -15.89 -14.67 -6.75
CA LYS A 61 -15.84 -15.69 -7.81
C LYS A 61 -15.68 -14.97 -9.14
N THR A 62 -14.54 -15.18 -9.79
CA THR A 62 -14.30 -14.73 -11.15
C THR A 62 -15.35 -15.39 -12.02
N GLN A 63 -16.44 -14.68 -12.31
CA GLN A 63 -17.29 -15.05 -13.43
C GLN A 63 -16.43 -14.85 -14.66
N THR A 64 -15.96 -15.95 -15.24
CA THR A 64 -15.43 -15.98 -16.60
C THR A 64 -16.55 -15.51 -17.51
N VAL A 65 -16.58 -14.21 -17.80
CA VAL A 65 -17.36 -13.65 -18.88
C VAL A 65 -16.72 -14.18 -20.15
N GLU A 66 -17.30 -15.24 -20.70
CA GLU A 66 -16.89 -15.81 -21.97
C GLU A 66 -17.06 -14.71 -23.03
N ALA A 67 -15.94 -14.17 -23.50
CA ALA A 67 -15.94 -13.11 -24.49
C ALA A 67 -16.67 -13.60 -25.74
N ASN A 68 -17.83 -13.01 -26.03
CA ASN A 68 -18.63 -13.36 -27.19
C ASN A 68 -17.88 -12.94 -28.46
N LYS A 69 -17.11 -13.87 -29.03
CA LYS A 69 -16.25 -13.67 -30.22
C LYS A 69 -17.03 -13.11 -31.42
N ASN A 70 -18.34 -13.33 -31.48
CA ASN A 70 -19.21 -12.82 -32.55
C ASN A 70 -19.39 -11.30 -32.47
N ALA A 71 -19.41 -10.70 -31.28
CA ALA A 71 -19.53 -9.26 -31.10
C ALA A 71 -18.27 -8.52 -31.58
N LEU A 72 -17.09 -9.10 -31.34
CA LEU A 72 -15.80 -8.57 -31.80
C LEU A 72 -15.66 -8.65 -33.33
N ALA A 73 -16.09 -9.76 -33.94
CA ALA A 73 -16.06 -9.92 -35.40
C ALA A 73 -16.99 -8.94 -36.14
N ALA A 74 -18.12 -8.56 -35.53
CA ALA A 74 -19.05 -7.59 -36.10
C ALA A 74 -18.47 -6.15 -36.10
N MET A 75 -17.72 -5.77 -35.07
CA MET A 75 -17.06 -4.45 -35.01
C MET A 75 -15.98 -4.27 -36.07
N VAL A 76 -15.18 -5.31 -36.35
CA VAL A 76 -14.12 -5.26 -37.36
C VAL A 76 -14.69 -5.08 -38.78
N LYS A 77 -15.82 -5.73 -39.09
CA LYS A 77 -16.50 -5.56 -40.39
C LYS A 77 -17.11 -4.16 -40.58
N GLY A 78 -17.49 -3.48 -39.49
CA GLY A 78 -18.06 -2.13 -39.55
C GLY A 78 -17.04 -1.04 -39.89
N TYR A 79 -15.75 -1.28 -39.63
CA TYR A 79 -14.68 -0.30 -39.84
C TYR A 79 -14.10 -0.25 -41.27
N SER A 80 -14.42 -1.24 -42.11
CA SER A 80 -13.88 -1.34 -43.48
C SER A 80 -14.68 -0.61 -44.56
N ARG A 81 -15.54 0.35 -44.21
CA ARG A 81 -16.19 1.26 -45.16
C ARG A 81 -15.84 2.72 -44.85
N PHE A 82 -14.61 3.10 -45.16
CA PHE A 82 -14.21 4.43 -45.60
C PHE A 82 -13.15 4.28 -46.68
#